data_AF-A0A7S4S1K9-F1
#
_entry.id   AF-A0A7S4S1K9-F1
#
_cell.length_a   1.000
_cell.length_b   1.000
_cell.length_c   1.000
_cell.angle_alpha   90.00
_cell.angle_beta   90.00
_cell.angle_gamma   90.00
#
_symmetry.space_group_name_H-M   'P 1'
#
loop_
_entity.id
_entity.type
_entity.pdbx_description
1 polymer ?
#
loop_
_entity_poly.entity_id
_entity_poly.type
_entity_poly.pdbx_seq_one_letter_code
_entity_poly.pdbx_strand_id
1 'polypeptide(L)'
;VWSVGRDAQWFEMFEELKKYKETHGHCAVPTTKRSFNKRLVNWVSRQRKLYLGMKEGKSAVITAERVDMLNSLGFSWKVLEDNWHEMLEHLKEYKERHGDCL
;
A
#
# COMPACT_ATOMS: atom_id res chain seq x y z
N VAL A 1 2.55 7.85 -29.55
CA VAL A 1 1.54 7.32 -28.60
C VAL A 1 2.22 6.32 -27.69
N TRP A 2 2.78 6.78 -26.57
CA TRP A 2 3.44 5.93 -25.58
C TRP A 2 2.87 6.29 -24.23
N SER A 3 1.95 5.50 -23.65
CA SER A 3 1.65 5.49 -22.19
C SER A 3 0.57 4.50 -21.72
N VAL A 4 -0.19 3.82 -22.59
CA VAL A 4 -1.36 3.05 -22.10
C VAL A 4 -0.99 1.81 -21.24
N GLY A 5 0.15 1.16 -21.49
CA GLY A 5 0.50 -0.11 -20.82
C GLY A 5 1.06 0.00 -19.39
N ARG A 6 1.74 1.10 -19.04
CA ARG A 6 2.38 1.25 -17.72
C ARG A 6 1.41 1.73 -16.64
N ASP A 7 0.41 2.50 -17.02
CA ASP A 7 -0.64 2.97 -16.12
C ASP A 7 -1.65 1.85 -15.85
N ALA A 8 -2.03 1.07 -16.87
CA ALA A 8 -2.91 -0.08 -16.71
C ALA A 8 -2.38 -1.09 -15.67
N GLN A 9 -1.09 -1.41 -15.71
CA GLN A 9 -0.46 -2.29 -14.72
C GLN A 9 -0.44 -1.68 -13.31
N TRP A 10 -0.34 -0.35 -13.19
CA TRP A 10 -0.39 0.31 -11.88
C TRP A 10 -1.80 0.22 -11.28
N PHE A 11 -2.84 0.48 -12.09
CA PHE A 11 -4.23 0.37 -11.66
C PHE A 11 -4.64 -1.06 -11.34
N GLU A 12 -4.17 -2.07 -12.09
CA GLU A 12 -4.40 -3.48 -11.79
C GLU A 12 -3.88 -3.85 -10.38
N MET A 13 -2.67 -3.41 -10.05
CA MET A 13 -2.07 -3.67 -8.73
C MET A 13 -2.74 -2.85 -7.61
N PHE A 14 -3.21 -1.64 -7.93
CA PHE A 14 -4.00 -0.84 -7.01
C PHE A 14 -5.33 -1.53 -6.65
N GLU A 15 -6.02 -2.10 -7.64
CA GLU A 15 -7.22 -2.91 -7.42
C GLU A 15 -6.92 -4.20 -6.64
N GLU A 16 -5.78 -4.86 -6.88
CA GLU A 16 -5.33 -5.99 -6.05
C GLU A 16 -5.09 -5.57 -4.59
N LEU A 17 -4.49 -4.40 -4.35
CA LEU A 17 -4.28 -3.86 -3.01
C LEU A 17 -5.61 -3.54 -2.32
N LYS A 18 -6.59 -3.03 -3.07
CA LYS A 18 -7.95 -2.76 -2.57
C LYS A 18 -8.65 -4.06 -2.16
N LYS A 19 -8.60 -5.09 -2.99
CA LYS A 19 -9.11 -6.43 -2.65
C LYS A 19 -8.39 -7.04 -1.45
N TYR A 20 -7.07 -6.81 -1.34
CA TYR A 20 -6.30 -7.23 -0.16
C TYR A 20 -6.81 -6.53 1.11
N LYS A 21 -7.09 -5.22 1.04
CA LYS A 21 -7.69 -4.47 2.15
C LYS A 21 -9.08 -5.00 2.51
N GLU A 22 -9.94 -5.28 1.53
CA GLU A 22 -11.28 -5.82 1.78
C GLU A 22 -11.23 -7.18 2.48
N THR A 23 -10.26 -8.03 2.11
CA THR A 23 -10.12 -9.38 2.69
C THR A 23 -9.41 -9.41 4.04
N HIS A 24 -8.44 -8.51 4.27
CA HIS A 24 -7.60 -8.52 5.48
C HIS A 24 -7.92 -7.36 6.45
N GLY A 25 -8.78 -6.42 6.05
CA GLY A 25 -9.06 -5.17 6.77
C GLY A 25 -7.98 -4.10 6.66
N HIS A 26 -6.83 -4.39 6.04
CA HIS A 26 -5.68 -3.48 5.99
C HIS A 26 -4.89 -3.55 4.67
N CYS A 27 -4.22 -2.47 4.30
CA CYS A 27 -3.27 -2.44 3.17
C CYS A 27 -1.85 -2.92 3.52
N ALA A 28 -1.70 -3.53 4.69
CA ALA A 28 -0.40 -3.96 5.22
C ALA A 28 0.07 -5.27 4.60
N VAL A 29 0.51 -5.22 3.34
CA VAL A 29 0.99 -6.43 2.63
C VAL A 29 2.35 -6.88 3.20
N PRO A 30 2.47 -8.10 3.74
CA PRO A 30 3.74 -8.61 4.26
C PRO A 30 4.78 -8.74 3.15
N THR A 31 5.95 -8.14 3.35
CA THR A 31 7.07 -8.22 2.38
C THR A 31 7.89 -9.50 2.50
N THR A 32 7.40 -10.49 3.25
CA THR A 32 8.15 -11.73 3.51
C THR A 32 8.17 -12.64 2.28
N LYS A 33 9.26 -13.41 2.13
CA LYS A 33 9.47 -14.35 1.00
C LYS A 33 8.37 -15.42 0.88
N ARG A 34 7.56 -15.63 1.93
CA ARG A 34 6.45 -16.59 2.00
C ARG A 34 5.10 -16.02 1.55
N SER A 35 5.03 -14.74 1.16
CA SER A 35 3.76 -14.15 0.70
C SER A 35 3.28 -14.83 -0.59
N PHE A 36 2.01 -15.24 -0.60
CA PHE A 36 1.37 -15.89 -1.75
C PHE A 36 1.32 -14.98 -2.99
N ASN A 37 1.19 -13.66 -2.80
CA ASN A 37 1.16 -12.69 -3.90
C ASN A 37 2.47 -11.91 -4.02
N LYS A 38 3.48 -12.56 -4.61
CA LYS A 38 4.79 -11.96 -4.86
C LYS A 38 4.72 -10.71 -5.76
N ARG A 39 3.74 -10.64 -6.68
CA ARG A 39 3.56 -9.47 -7.58
C ARG A 39 3.17 -8.24 -6.77
N LEU A 40 2.15 -8.37 -5.93
CA LEU A 40 1.68 -7.29 -5.06
C LEU A 40 2.76 -6.85 -4.06
N VAL A 41 3.48 -7.80 -3.46
CA VAL A 41 4.61 -7.49 -2.55
C VAL A 41 5.69 -6.66 -3.23
N ASN A 42 6.11 -7.06 -4.43
CA ASN A 42 7.12 -6.35 -5.19
C ASN A 42 6.62 -4.96 -5.61
N TRP A 43 5.34 -4.85 -5.99
CA TRP A 43 4.73 -3.58 -6.37
C TRP A 43 4.66 -2.61 -5.18
N VAL A 44 4.18 -3.06 -4.01
CA VAL A 44 4.15 -2.29 -2.75
C VAL A 44 5.55 -1.82 -2.38
N SER A 45 6.54 -2.72 -2.44
CA SER A 45 7.94 -2.39 -2.15
C SER A 45 8.50 -1.35 -3.12
N ARG A 46 8.09 -1.41 -4.39
CA ARG A 46 8.46 -0.42 -5.40
C ARG A 46 7.83 0.94 -5.11
N GLN A 47 6.54 1.00 -4.77
CA GLN A 47 5.88 2.28 -4.42
C GLN A 47 6.59 2.95 -3.24
N ARG A 48 6.93 2.21 -2.19
CA ARG A 48 7.68 2.73 -1.04
C ARG A 48 9.04 3.31 -1.42
N LYS A 49 9.80 2.60 -2.26
CA LYS A 49 11.10 3.09 -2.77
C LYS A 49 10.96 4.36 -3.59
N LEU A 50 9.94 4.45 -4.45
CA LEU A 50 9.67 5.65 -5.24
C LEU A 50 9.29 6.83 -4.34
N TYR A 51 8.44 6.62 -3.34
CA TYR A 51 8.05 7.65 -2.38
C TYR A 51 9.22 8.13 -1.52
N LEU A 52 10.06 7.21 -1.03
CA LEU A 52 11.28 7.57 -0.31
C LEU A 52 12.24 8.36 -1.21
N GLY A 53 12.44 7.91 -2.45
CA GLY A 53 13.25 8.64 -3.43
C GLY A 53 12.73 10.06 -3.69
N MET A 54 11.41 10.21 -3.82
CA MET A 54 10.76 11.52 -3.93
C MET A 54 11.03 12.40 -2.71
N LYS A 55 10.94 11.86 -1.48
CA LYS A 55 11.27 12.61 -0.26
C LYS A 55 12.75 13.01 -0.17
N GLU A 56 13.64 12.17 -0.67
CA GLU A 56 15.09 12.42 -0.69
C GLU A 56 15.53 13.31 -1.87
N GLY A 57 14.61 13.81 -2.69
CA GLY A 57 14.91 14.65 -3.86
C GLY A 57 15.54 13.88 -5.04
N LYS A 58 15.41 12.56 -5.08
CA LYS A 58 15.92 11.71 -6.17
C LYS A 58 14.96 11.73 -7.37
N SER A 59 15.50 11.52 -8.57
CA SER A 59 14.77 11.49 -9.86
C SER A 59 13.74 10.36 -10.01
N ALA A 60 13.55 9.53 -8.97
CA ALA A 60 12.56 8.47 -8.94
C ALA A 60 11.19 9.05 -8.53
N VAL A 61 10.41 9.51 -9.50
CA VAL A 61 9.16 10.22 -9.24
C VAL A 61 7.98 9.24 -9.19
N ILE A 62 7.37 9.11 -8.02
CA ILE A 62 5.96 8.72 -7.92
C ILE A 62 5.11 9.97 -8.16
N THR A 63 4.04 9.87 -8.94
CA THR A 63 3.16 11.02 -9.18
C THR A 63 2.34 11.31 -7.93
N ALA A 64 2.01 12.59 -7.70
CA ALA A 64 1.18 13.02 -6.57
C ALA A 64 -0.17 12.28 -6.57
N GLU A 65 -0.80 12.12 -7.74
CA GLU A 65 -2.05 11.37 -7.91
C GLU A 65 -1.97 9.94 -7.36
N ARG A 66 -0.87 9.22 -7.65
CA ARG A 66 -0.68 7.85 -7.17
C ARG A 66 -0.45 7.79 -5.66
N VAL A 67 0.21 8.81 -5.11
CA VAL A 67 0.38 8.97 -3.66
C VAL A 67 -0.97 9.19 -3.00
N ASP A 68 -1.79 10.10 -3.53
CA ASP A 68 -3.12 10.41 -3.00
C ASP A 68 -4.07 9.21 -3.08
N MET A 69 -4.06 8.48 -4.19
CA MET A 69 -4.82 7.24 -4.32
C MET A 69 -4.42 6.21 -3.26
N LEU A 70 -3.13 6.00 -3.04
CA LEU A 70 -2.63 5.08 -2.01
C LEU A 70 -2.98 5.57 -0.59
N ASN A 71 -2.84 6.86 -0.32
CA ASN A 71 -3.23 7.46 0.95
C ASN A 71 -4.73 7.31 1.22
N SER A 72 -5.58 7.46 0.21
CA SER A 72 -7.04 7.26 0.34
C SER A 72 -7.41 5.82 0.73
N LEU A 73 -6.58 4.84 0.38
CA LEU A 73 -6.73 3.46 0.82
C LEU A 73 -6.22 3.24 2.25
N GLY A 74 -5.53 4.20 2.88
CA GLY A 74 -4.83 4.00 4.15
C GLY A 74 -3.54 3.20 3.99
N PHE A 75 -2.88 3.31 2.83
CA PHE A 75 -1.63 2.62 2.55
C PHE A 75 -0.49 3.13 3.44
N SER A 76 0.18 2.21 4.14
CA SER A 76 1.36 2.54 4.94
C SER A 76 2.64 2.50 4.10
N TRP A 77 3.29 3.67 4.00
CA TRP A 77 4.59 3.85 3.35
C TRP A 77 5.76 3.28 4.17
N LYS A 78 5.57 3.02 5.47
CA LYS A 78 6.57 2.38 6.34
C LYS A 78 6.64 0.88 6.03
N VAL A 79 7.85 0.29 6.15
CA VAL A 79 8.04 -1.17 5.99
C VAL A 79 7.52 -1.89 7.23
N LEU A 80 6.78 -2.97 7.03
CA LEU A 80 5.99 -3.65 8.06
C LEU A 80 6.78 -4.52 9.05
N GLU A 81 8.08 -4.77 8.83
CA GLU A 81 8.86 -5.51 9.83
C GLU A 81 8.83 -4.81 11.21
N ASP A 82 8.70 -3.49 11.23
CA ASP A 82 8.57 -2.70 12.47
C ASP A 82 7.12 -2.38 12.88
N ASN A 83 6.14 -2.60 11.99
CA ASN A 83 4.82 -1.97 12.11
C ASN A 83 3.68 -2.92 12.50
N TRP A 84 3.97 -4.20 12.80
CA TRP A 84 2.92 -5.13 13.24
C TRP A 84 2.27 -4.67 14.55
N HIS A 85 3.05 -4.10 15.47
CA HIS A 85 2.53 -3.56 16.72
C HIS A 85 1.74 -2.25 16.54
N GLU A 86 2.26 -1.27 15.79
CA GLU A 86 1.56 -0.01 15.51
C GLU A 86 0.25 -0.24 14.71
N MET A 87 0.24 -1.19 13.78
CA MET A 87 -0.96 -1.52 13.00
C MET A 87 -2.04 -2.18 13.86
N LEU A 88 -1.64 -3.01 14.83
CA LEU A 88 -2.55 -3.67 15.76
C LEU A 88 -3.17 -2.65 16.75
N GLU A 89 -2.43 -1.63 17.16
CA GLU A 89 -2.98 -0.50 17.93
C GLU A 89 -3.94 0.35 17.10
N HIS A 90 -3.59 0.71 15.86
CA HIS A 90 -4.51 1.42 14.97
C HIS A 90 -5.79 0.62 14.67
N LEU A 91 -5.71 -0.72 14.59
CA LEU A 91 -6.88 -1.59 14.46
C LEU A 91 -7.76 -1.60 15.71
N LYS A 92 -7.17 -1.50 16.92
CA LYS A 92 -7.94 -1.32 18.16
C LYS A 92 -8.68 0.01 18.17
N GLU A 93 -7.99 1.11 17.82
CA GLU A 93 -8.61 2.43 17.76
C GLU A 93 -9.70 2.51 16.68
N TYR A 94 -9.52 1.85 15.53
CA TYR A 94 -10.54 1.79 14.49
C TYR A 94 -11.77 1.00 14.97
N LYS A 95 -11.57 -0.13 15.66
CA LYS A 95 -12.67 -0.91 16.26
C LYS A 95 -13.40 -0.13 17.36
N GLU A 96 -12.70 0.72 18.12
CA GLU A 96 -13.31 1.57 19.15
C GLU A 96 -14.05 2.79 18.57
N ARG A 97 -13.54 3.40 17.49
CA ARG A 97 -14.20 4.56 16.85
C ARG A 97 -15.35 4.17 15.93
N HIS A 98 -15.28 3.01 15.28
CA HIS A 98 -16.34 2.48 14.41
C HIS A 98 -17.08 1.34 15.10
N GLY A 99 -17.55 1.60 16.31
CA GLY A 99 -18.44 0.69 17.03
C GLY A 99 -19.58 0.20 16.14
N ASP A 100 -19.72 -1.13 16.17
CA ASP A 100 -20.76 -1.95 15.54
C ASP A 100 -20.49 -2.40 14.09
N CYS A 101 -19.86 -3.58 13.96
CA CYS A 101 -20.28 -4.52 12.92
C CYS A 101 -20.99 -5.67 13.64
N LEU A 102 -22.26 -5.86 13.29
CA LEU A 102 -23.02 -7.10 13.48
C LEU A 102 -22.31 -8.28 12.81
#